data_AF-A0A1H9M391-F1
#
_entry.id   AF-A0A1H9M391-F1
#
_cell.length_a   1.000
_cell.length_b   1.000
_cell.length_c   1.000
_cell.angle_alpha   90.00
_cell.angle_beta   90.00
_cell.angle_gamma   90.00
#
_symmetry.space_group_name_H-M   'P 1'
#
loop_
_entity.id
_entity.type
_entity.pdbx_description
1 polymer ?
#
loop_
_entity_poly.entity_id
_entity_poly.type
_entity_poly.pdbx_seq_one_letter_code
_entity_poly.pdbx_strand_id
1 'polypeptide(L)'
;MTLIPHSIPLTNDPQVVHALAARWRRARTLLLFSAGVLPVAIGVVCVVLAGMTSAGQRTMPWWSAIPAAAAAACACALLSWLRRNGLSDPHSWLPATTLMTGAQLVLGVLPGSGIALRLSPGAAVAVKALCAAGVLGAGSASVIARLARRSLLAVPVAELGSTAFPLVLAGRGSRLVIGTDRVDWTTRHGARVDAGVSFARILRVTAHAHSIALHTASGSWQVPVPDPAATRALLHRRLTWWAERRNAEAEREKDRYLDLVRRLAAVSGEAASGGVSVSVDSTGVTTGIALSPAVRGLEPELLAAQLMDCVRKARADARRQVQDAVLGHADDRVAEAIR
;
A
#
# COMPACT_ATOMS: atom_id res chain seq x y z
N MET A 1 -4.67 -11.00 15.58
CA MET A 1 -4.41 -10.40 14.25
C MET A 1 -2.98 -10.72 13.81
N THR A 2 -2.78 -11.29 12.63
CA THR A 2 -1.43 -11.65 12.15
C THR A 2 -0.72 -10.41 11.61
N LEU A 3 0.41 -10.01 12.20
CA LEU A 3 1.16 -8.78 11.87
C LEU A 3 1.64 -8.71 10.41
N ILE A 4 1.94 -9.86 9.80
CA ILE A 4 2.28 -10.00 8.39
C ILE A 4 1.31 -11.01 7.76
N PRO A 5 0.68 -10.69 6.62
CA PRO A 5 -0.27 -11.58 5.96
C PRO A 5 0.38 -12.92 5.58
N HIS A 6 -0.44 -13.98 5.63
CA HIS A 6 -0.01 -15.31 5.23
C HIS A 6 0.05 -15.47 3.72
N SER A 7 -0.82 -14.75 3.00
CA SER A 7 -0.84 -14.67 1.55
C SER A 7 0.16 -13.64 1.02
N ILE A 8 0.63 -13.88 -0.20
CA ILE A 8 1.42 -12.91 -0.96
C ILE A 8 0.47 -11.77 -1.35
N PRO A 9 0.84 -10.50 -1.11
CA PRO A 9 -0.01 -9.39 -1.45
C PRO A 9 -0.36 -9.38 -2.94
N LEU A 10 -1.60 -9.00 -3.26
CA LEU A 10 -2.07 -8.67 -4.63
C LEU A 10 -1.98 -9.81 -5.65
N THR A 11 -1.95 -11.07 -5.21
CA THR A 11 -1.97 -12.24 -6.09
C THR A 11 -3.20 -13.10 -5.81
N ASN A 12 -4.10 -13.23 -6.79
CA ASN A 12 -5.32 -14.03 -6.67
C ASN A 12 -5.22 -15.42 -7.33
N ASP A 13 -4.14 -15.69 -8.08
CA ASP A 13 -3.95 -16.96 -8.76
C ASP A 13 -3.44 -18.04 -7.76
N PRO A 14 -4.21 -19.11 -7.52
CA PRO A 14 -3.83 -20.14 -6.57
C PRO A 14 -2.54 -20.87 -6.98
N GLN A 15 -2.26 -21.04 -8.28
CA GLN A 15 -1.05 -21.74 -8.74
C GLN A 15 0.21 -20.93 -8.41
N VAL A 16 0.16 -19.62 -8.65
CA VAL A 16 1.25 -18.69 -8.30
C VAL A 16 1.48 -18.67 -6.80
N VAL A 17 0.40 -18.65 -6.01
CA VAL A 17 0.48 -18.71 -4.55
C VAL A 17 1.16 -19.99 -4.09
N HIS A 18 0.81 -21.14 -4.64
CA HIS A 18 1.46 -22.42 -4.29
C HIS A 18 2.94 -22.44 -4.68
N ALA A 19 3.29 -21.99 -5.89
CA ALA A 19 4.67 -21.93 -6.37
C ALA A 19 5.57 -21.02 -5.51
N LEU A 20 5.02 -19.89 -5.04
CA LEU A 20 5.76 -18.91 -4.25
C LEU A 20 5.63 -19.10 -2.73
N ALA A 21 4.70 -19.94 -2.25
CA ALA A 21 4.40 -20.10 -0.81
C ALA A 21 5.63 -20.47 0.01
N ALA A 22 6.46 -21.40 -0.48
CA ALA A 22 7.67 -21.83 0.23
C ALA A 22 8.69 -20.69 0.36
N ARG A 23 8.88 -19.90 -0.70
CA ARG A 23 9.79 -18.74 -0.72
C ARG A 23 9.26 -17.63 0.18
N TRP A 24 7.95 -17.36 0.12
CA TRP A 24 7.28 -16.37 0.95
C TRP A 24 7.36 -16.72 2.43
N ARG A 25 7.15 -17.98 2.82
CA ARG A 25 7.25 -18.44 4.21
C ARG A 25 8.66 -18.21 4.77
N ARG A 26 9.71 -18.48 3.99
CA ARG A 26 11.11 -18.20 4.37
C ARG A 26 11.38 -16.71 4.48
N ALA A 27 10.95 -15.92 3.50
CA ALA A 27 11.13 -14.46 3.54
C ALA A 27 10.40 -13.83 4.73
N ARG A 28 9.16 -14.27 5.00
CA ARG A 28 8.34 -13.80 6.13
C ARG A 28 8.95 -14.13 7.48
N THR A 29 9.43 -15.35 7.68
CA THR A 29 10.09 -15.73 8.94
C THR A 29 11.32 -14.86 9.17
N LEU A 30 12.17 -14.67 8.16
CA LEU A 30 13.33 -13.78 8.23
C LEU A 30 12.94 -12.32 8.52
N LEU A 31 11.89 -11.80 7.88
CA LEU A 31 11.40 -10.45 8.14
C LEU A 31 10.86 -10.28 9.57
N LEU A 32 10.16 -11.26 10.11
CA LEU A 32 9.69 -11.24 11.51
C LEU A 32 10.87 -11.27 12.49
N PHE A 33 11.92 -12.04 12.18
CA PHE A 33 13.14 -12.04 12.99
C PHE A 33 13.85 -10.69 12.94
N SER A 34 14.01 -10.09 11.75
CA SER A 34 14.73 -8.81 11.60
C SER A 34 13.95 -7.60 12.14
N ALA A 35 12.62 -7.56 11.94
CA ALA A 35 11.79 -6.42 12.30
C ALA A 35 11.13 -6.53 13.69
N GLY A 36 11.01 -7.74 14.23
CA GLY A 36 10.38 -8.00 15.53
C GLY A 36 11.39 -8.39 16.60
N VAL A 37 11.97 -9.58 16.47
CA VAL A 37 12.79 -10.19 17.53
C VAL A 37 14.01 -9.33 17.87
N LEU A 38 14.68 -8.81 16.84
CA LEU A 38 15.95 -8.13 17.03
C LEU A 38 15.81 -6.71 17.65
N PRO A 39 14.88 -5.86 17.19
CA PRO A 39 14.53 -4.61 17.86
C PRO A 39 14.10 -4.80 19.32
N VAL A 40 13.33 -5.85 19.60
CA VAL A 40 12.88 -6.18 20.96
C VAL A 40 14.08 -6.58 21.84
N ALA A 41 15.00 -7.42 21.32
CA ALA A 41 16.21 -7.78 22.05
C ALA A 41 17.07 -6.55 22.38
N ILE A 42 17.20 -5.59 21.46
CA ILE A 42 17.88 -4.31 21.71
C ILE A 42 17.14 -3.50 22.78
N GLY A 43 15.81 -3.45 22.72
CA GLY A 43 14.99 -2.80 23.75
C GLY A 43 15.20 -3.41 25.14
N VAL A 44 15.23 -4.75 25.24
CA VAL A 44 15.53 -5.47 26.48
C VAL A 44 16.94 -5.13 26.99
N VAL A 45 17.94 -5.08 26.10
CA VAL A 45 19.31 -4.65 26.43
C VAL A 45 19.32 -3.24 27.03
N CYS A 46 18.56 -2.30 26.46
CA CYS A 46 18.43 -0.95 27.01
C CYS A 46 17.77 -0.93 28.41
N VAL A 47 16.72 -1.75 28.62
CA VAL A 47 16.05 -1.86 29.92
C VAL A 47 16.98 -2.48 30.96
N VAL A 48 17.74 -3.52 30.62
CA VAL A 48 18.72 -4.14 31.50
C VAL A 48 19.83 -3.15 31.88
N LEU A 49 20.36 -2.40 30.91
CA LEU A 49 21.33 -1.33 31.16
C LEU A 49 20.80 -0.30 32.16
N ALA A 50 19.56 0.16 31.96
CA ALA A 50 18.93 1.09 32.89
C ALA A 50 18.75 0.49 34.29
N GLY A 51 18.29 -0.76 34.36
CA GLY A 51 18.14 -1.50 35.62
C GLY A 51 19.47 -1.58 36.39
N MET A 52 20.56 -1.93 35.71
CA MET A 52 21.90 -1.97 36.31
C MET A 52 22.34 -0.61 36.87
N THR A 53 22.03 0.49 36.18
CA THR A 53 22.34 1.84 36.69
C THR A 53 21.49 2.24 37.90
N SER A 54 20.29 1.66 38.05
CA SER A 54 19.38 1.93 39.17
C SER A 54 19.62 1.06 40.40
N ALA A 55 20.43 0.00 40.30
CA ALA A 55 20.63 -1.00 41.37
C ALA A 55 21.28 -0.44 42.68
N GLY A 56 21.58 0.86 42.75
CA GLY A 56 22.03 1.56 43.95
C GLY A 56 21.16 2.78 44.36
N GLN A 57 20.11 3.12 43.62
CA GLN A 57 19.21 4.25 43.91
C GLN A 57 17.77 3.77 44.12
N ARG A 58 17.10 4.21 45.21
CA ARG A 58 15.72 3.82 45.54
C ARG A 58 14.66 4.29 44.53
N THR A 59 15.01 5.21 43.64
CA THR A 59 14.10 5.77 42.63
C THR A 59 14.58 5.39 41.23
N MET A 60 13.76 4.63 40.51
CA MET A 60 14.03 4.30 39.12
C MET A 60 13.97 5.59 38.29
N PRO A 61 15.05 6.02 37.64
CA PRO A 61 15.06 7.29 36.94
C PRO A 61 14.15 7.22 35.70
N TRP A 62 13.19 8.14 35.60
CA TRP A 62 12.25 8.23 34.48
C TRP A 62 12.93 8.35 33.10
N TRP A 63 14.17 8.87 33.05
CA TRP A 63 14.94 8.97 31.81
C TRP A 63 15.29 7.61 31.19
N SER A 64 15.28 6.53 31.97
CA SER A 64 15.45 5.16 31.46
C SER A 64 14.28 4.66 30.60
N ALA A 65 13.09 5.23 30.79
CA ALA A 65 11.92 4.89 30.00
C ALA A 65 12.04 5.41 28.55
N ILE A 66 12.83 6.46 28.32
CA ILE A 66 12.94 7.12 27.02
C ILE A 66 13.56 6.17 25.96
N PRO A 67 14.74 5.54 26.18
CA PRO A 67 15.27 4.56 25.23
C PRO A 67 14.35 3.37 24.96
N ALA A 68 13.68 2.86 26.01
CA ALA A 68 12.78 1.72 25.88
C ALA A 68 11.53 2.08 25.05
N ALA A 69 10.91 3.23 25.34
CA ALA A 69 9.78 3.75 24.58
C ALA A 69 10.17 4.07 23.13
N ALA A 70 11.34 4.67 22.90
CA ALA A 70 11.86 4.95 21.57
C ALA A 70 12.10 3.65 20.77
N ALA A 71 12.67 2.62 21.39
CA ALA A 71 12.88 1.33 20.74
C ALA A 71 11.56 0.64 20.37
N ALA A 72 10.56 0.69 21.27
CA ALA A 72 9.22 0.16 21.03
C ALA A 72 8.50 0.93 19.90
N ALA A 73 8.54 2.26 19.93
CA ALA A 73 7.94 3.12 18.90
C ALA A 73 8.58 2.85 17.52
N CYS A 74 9.90 2.71 17.47
CA CYS A 74 10.66 2.32 16.27
C CYS A 74 10.21 0.96 15.72
N ALA A 75 10.10 -0.06 16.58
CA ALA A 75 9.64 -1.39 16.17
C ALA A 75 8.19 -1.34 15.64
N CYS A 76 7.29 -0.63 16.32
CA CYS A 76 5.91 -0.44 15.89
C CYS A 76 5.82 0.35 14.57
N ALA A 77 6.65 1.36 14.38
CA ALA A 77 6.73 2.13 13.13
C ALA A 77 7.19 1.24 11.97
N LEU A 78 8.21 0.39 12.17
CA LEU A 78 8.69 -0.53 11.14
C LEU A 78 7.62 -1.59 10.79
N LEU A 79 6.99 -2.18 11.80
CA LEU A 79 5.93 -3.18 11.60
C LEU A 79 4.70 -2.59 10.90
N SER A 80 4.28 -1.38 11.30
CA SER A 80 3.16 -0.69 10.67
C SER A 80 3.48 -0.27 9.23
N TRP A 81 4.70 0.20 8.97
CA TRP A 81 5.19 0.50 7.62
C TRP A 81 5.25 -0.76 6.75
N LEU A 82 5.81 -1.87 7.26
CA LEU A 82 5.82 -3.16 6.55
C LEU A 82 4.40 -3.58 6.20
N ARG A 83 3.48 -3.54 7.17
CA ARG A 83 2.08 -3.92 6.99
C ARG A 83 1.36 -3.11 5.91
N ARG A 84 1.58 -1.79 5.86
CA ARG A 84 0.88 -0.90 4.92
C ARG A 84 1.50 -0.93 3.53
N ASN A 85 2.79 -0.65 3.43
CA ASN A 85 3.45 -0.38 2.15
C ASN A 85 4.73 -1.19 1.94
N GLY A 86 5.44 -1.55 3.01
CA GLY A 86 6.76 -2.15 2.88
C GLY A 86 6.74 -3.53 2.22
N LEU A 87 5.68 -4.32 2.40
CA LEU A 87 5.62 -5.66 1.81
C LEU A 87 5.58 -5.67 0.28
N SER A 88 5.10 -4.60 -0.38
CA SER A 88 5.04 -4.51 -1.84
C SER A 88 6.37 -4.14 -2.50
N ASP A 89 7.34 -3.62 -1.73
CA ASP A 89 8.67 -3.29 -2.24
C ASP A 89 9.79 -4.01 -1.46
N PRO A 90 10.20 -5.21 -1.89
CA PRO A 90 11.30 -5.94 -1.28
C PRO A 90 12.65 -5.22 -1.31
N HIS A 91 12.83 -4.21 -2.17
CA HIS A 91 14.08 -3.46 -2.23
C HIS A 91 14.21 -2.45 -1.08
N SER A 92 13.08 -1.97 -0.54
CA SER A 92 13.03 -1.06 0.60
C SER A 92 13.28 -1.73 1.96
N TRP A 93 13.20 -3.06 2.06
CA TRP A 93 13.35 -3.79 3.34
C TRP A 93 14.72 -3.58 3.98
N LEU A 94 15.79 -3.61 3.19
CA LEU A 94 17.16 -3.42 3.69
C LEU A 94 17.37 -1.99 4.20
N PRO A 95 17.14 -0.92 3.40
CA PRO A 95 17.35 0.45 3.88
C PRO A 95 16.45 0.80 5.07
N ALA A 96 15.19 0.34 5.08
CA ALA A 96 14.29 0.54 6.21
C ALA A 96 14.80 -0.13 7.48
N THR A 97 15.23 -1.40 7.40
CA THR A 97 15.79 -2.12 8.55
C THR A 97 17.08 -1.47 9.04
N THR A 98 18.00 -1.10 8.13
CA THR A 98 19.26 -0.46 8.50
C THR A 98 19.05 0.90 9.16
N LEU A 99 18.13 1.71 8.61
CA LEU A 99 17.80 3.03 9.17
C LEU A 99 17.18 2.88 10.55
N MET A 100 16.30 1.90 10.73
CA MET A 100 15.67 1.62 12.02
C MET A 100 16.67 1.14 13.06
N THR A 101 17.48 0.13 12.75
CA THR A 101 18.50 -0.37 13.68
C THR A 101 19.56 0.68 13.99
N GLY A 102 19.90 1.53 13.02
CA GLY A 102 20.79 2.66 13.22
C GLY A 102 20.20 3.71 14.16
N ALA A 103 18.91 4.05 13.98
CA ALA A 103 18.21 4.96 14.88
C ALA A 103 18.16 4.41 16.32
N GLN A 104 17.93 3.10 16.50
CA GLN A 104 17.94 2.46 17.82
C GLN A 104 19.32 2.47 18.48
N LEU A 105 20.40 2.28 17.72
CA LEU A 105 21.76 2.42 18.22
C LEU A 105 22.05 3.84 18.70
N VAL A 106 21.66 4.84 17.91
CA VAL A 106 21.92 6.26 18.21
C VAL A 106 21.07 6.75 19.39
N LEU A 107 19.79 6.38 19.45
CA LEU A 107 18.87 6.86 20.49
C LEU A 107 18.95 6.07 21.78
N GLY A 108 19.31 4.78 21.72
CA GLY A 108 19.32 3.90 22.89
C GLY A 108 20.71 3.57 23.42
N VAL A 109 21.56 2.98 22.56
CA VAL A 109 22.82 2.38 22.98
C VAL A 109 23.88 3.44 23.31
N LEU A 110 24.02 4.48 22.48
CA LEU A 110 25.01 5.53 22.70
C LEU A 110 24.75 6.33 23.99
N PRO A 111 23.54 6.87 24.25
CA PRO A 111 23.29 7.64 25.45
C PRO A 111 23.41 6.79 26.72
N GLY A 112 22.92 5.55 26.70
CA GLY A 112 23.04 4.61 27.82
C GLY A 112 24.51 4.29 28.16
N SER A 113 25.36 4.14 27.14
CA SER A 113 26.78 3.83 27.35
C SER A 113 27.56 4.98 27.99
N GLY A 114 27.30 6.22 27.59
CA GLY A 114 27.99 7.41 28.12
C GLY A 114 27.70 7.66 29.61
N ILE A 115 26.49 7.32 30.06
CA ILE A 115 26.08 7.45 31.47
C ILE A 115 26.72 6.32 32.31
N ALA A 116 26.68 5.09 31.82
CA ALA A 116 27.11 3.92 32.58
C ALA A 116 28.64 3.82 32.76
N LEU A 117 29.42 4.38 31.83
CA LEU A 117 30.89 4.48 31.96
C LEU A 117 31.34 5.36 33.14
N ARG A 118 30.46 6.19 33.70
CA ARG A 118 30.78 7.07 34.85
C ARG A 118 30.57 6.40 36.21
N LEU A 119 29.92 5.23 36.27
CA LEU A 119 29.41 4.67 37.53
C LEU A 119 30.35 3.65 38.21
N SER A 120 31.12 2.84 37.47
CA SER A 120 32.22 2.01 38.03
C SER A 120 33.07 1.30 36.95
N PRO A 121 34.31 0.85 37.26
CA PRO A 121 35.14 0.06 36.35
C PRO A 121 34.50 -1.28 35.94
N GLY A 122 33.77 -1.92 36.85
CA GLY A 122 33.04 -3.17 36.58
C GLY A 122 31.85 -2.98 35.63
N ALA A 123 31.14 -1.85 35.75
CA ALA A 123 30.06 -1.49 34.84
C ALA A 123 30.56 -1.22 33.42
N ALA A 124 31.80 -0.73 33.26
CA ALA A 124 32.38 -0.45 31.94
C ALA A 124 32.51 -1.70 31.07
N VAL A 125 32.83 -2.87 31.64
CA VAL A 125 32.93 -4.14 30.90
C VAL A 125 31.55 -4.58 30.42
N ALA A 126 30.55 -4.55 31.30
CA ALA A 126 29.17 -4.90 30.95
C ALA A 126 28.63 -3.99 29.85
N VAL A 127 28.84 -2.67 29.96
CA VAL A 127 28.42 -1.68 28.96
C VAL A 127 29.09 -1.93 27.61
N LYS A 128 30.39 -2.20 27.57
CA LYS A 128 31.10 -2.53 26.33
C LYS A 128 30.52 -3.79 25.68
N ALA A 129 30.23 -4.84 26.47
CA ALA A 129 29.62 -6.06 25.98
C ALA A 129 28.20 -5.83 25.44
N LEU A 130 27.39 -5.02 26.12
CA LEU A 130 26.03 -4.66 25.68
C LEU A 130 26.04 -3.78 24.41
N CYS A 131 26.99 -2.85 24.29
CA CYS A 131 27.21 -2.08 23.06
C CYS A 131 27.62 -3.00 21.89
N ALA A 132 28.55 -3.93 22.12
CA ALA A 132 28.97 -4.89 21.11
C ALA A 132 27.79 -5.78 20.66
N ALA A 133 26.96 -6.24 21.61
CA ALA A 133 25.75 -7.00 21.32
C ALA A 133 24.75 -6.18 20.48
N GLY A 134 24.56 -4.89 20.79
CA GLY A 134 23.71 -3.99 20.01
C GLY A 134 24.18 -3.83 18.56
N VAL A 135 25.49 -3.63 18.35
CA VAL A 135 26.08 -3.49 17.00
C VAL A 135 25.99 -4.80 16.21
N LEU A 136 26.29 -5.94 16.84
CA LEU A 136 26.12 -7.27 16.24
C LEU A 136 24.65 -7.54 15.88
N GLY A 137 23.73 -7.10 16.73
CA GLY A 137 22.30 -7.11 16.46
C GLY A 137 21.94 -6.34 15.19
N ALA A 138 22.34 -5.07 15.09
CA ALA A 138 22.06 -4.24 13.91
C ALA A 138 22.67 -4.83 12.62
N GLY A 139 23.89 -5.36 12.71
CA GLY A 139 24.55 -6.05 11.59
C GLY A 139 23.79 -7.30 11.14
N SER A 140 23.37 -8.15 12.09
CA SER A 140 22.63 -9.37 11.79
C SER A 140 21.22 -9.09 11.25
N ALA A 141 20.50 -8.06 11.72
CA ALA A 141 19.22 -7.65 11.12
C ALA A 141 19.37 -7.27 9.65
N SER A 142 20.43 -6.56 9.29
CA SER A 142 20.72 -6.17 7.91
C SER A 142 21.03 -7.37 7.01
N VAL A 143 21.75 -8.37 7.54
CA VAL A 143 22.03 -9.64 6.86
C VAL A 143 20.75 -10.44 6.68
N ILE A 144 19.92 -10.56 7.73
CA ILE A 144 18.64 -11.27 7.69
C ILE A 144 17.68 -10.62 6.68
N ALA A 145 17.56 -9.29 6.66
CA ALA A 145 16.75 -8.58 5.66
C ALA A 145 17.26 -8.83 4.23
N ARG A 146 18.58 -8.88 4.04
CA ARG A 146 19.20 -9.23 2.75
C ARG A 146 18.89 -10.68 2.35
N LEU A 147 18.93 -11.61 3.30
CA LEU A 147 18.56 -13.02 3.09
C LEU A 147 17.07 -13.18 2.80
N ALA A 148 16.20 -12.40 3.44
CA ALA A 148 14.77 -12.36 3.15
C ALA A 148 14.54 -11.93 1.70
N ARG A 149 15.16 -10.82 1.28
CA ARG A 149 15.12 -10.35 -0.10
C ARG A 149 15.66 -11.38 -1.09
N ARG A 150 16.83 -11.99 -0.79
CA ARG A 150 17.43 -13.02 -1.65
C ARG A 150 16.57 -14.27 -1.74
N SER A 151 16.00 -14.76 -0.64
CA SER A 151 15.13 -15.95 -0.69
C SER A 151 13.88 -15.73 -1.56
N LEU A 152 13.36 -14.50 -1.57
CA LEU A 152 12.24 -14.15 -2.44
C LEU A 152 12.66 -13.89 -3.89
N LEU A 153 13.78 -13.24 -4.16
CA LEU A 153 14.13 -12.71 -5.50
C LEU A 153 15.34 -13.36 -6.19
N ALA A 154 16.08 -14.27 -5.55
CA ALA A 154 17.37 -14.77 -6.08
C ALA A 154 17.23 -15.47 -7.44
N VAL A 155 16.18 -16.27 -7.63
CA VAL A 155 15.90 -16.94 -8.89
C VAL A 155 14.71 -16.26 -9.57
N PRO A 156 14.89 -15.69 -10.78
CA PRO A 156 13.79 -15.16 -11.58
C PRO A 156 12.92 -16.33 -12.04
N VAL A 157 11.73 -16.43 -11.46
CA VAL A 157 10.74 -17.47 -11.75
C VAL A 157 9.55 -16.77 -12.38
N ALA A 158 9.00 -17.29 -13.49
CA ALA A 158 8.00 -16.60 -14.31
C ALA A 158 6.78 -16.12 -13.49
N GLU A 159 6.45 -16.86 -12.43
CA GLU A 159 5.40 -16.63 -11.46
C GLU A 159 5.56 -15.32 -10.69
N LEU A 160 6.80 -14.82 -10.51
CA LEU A 160 7.06 -13.47 -9.99
C LEU A 160 6.57 -12.37 -10.95
N GLY A 161 6.32 -12.69 -12.22
CA GLY A 161 5.66 -11.79 -13.16
C GLY A 161 4.23 -11.45 -12.75
N SER A 162 3.55 -12.33 -12.01
CA SER A 162 2.14 -12.12 -11.60
C SER A 162 1.96 -11.37 -10.27
N THR A 163 2.99 -10.70 -9.72
CA THR A 163 2.98 -10.37 -8.28
C THR A 163 3.15 -8.90 -7.86
N ALA A 164 2.86 -7.82 -8.57
CA ALA A 164 3.11 -6.42 -8.10
C ALA A 164 4.54 -6.01 -7.59
N PHE A 165 5.42 -6.93 -7.20
CA PHE A 165 6.75 -6.65 -6.69
C PHE A 165 7.61 -6.07 -7.81
N PRO A 166 8.37 -5.00 -7.56
CA PRO A 166 9.39 -4.55 -8.49
C PRO A 166 10.46 -5.62 -8.63
N LEU A 167 10.71 -6.07 -9.86
CA LEU A 167 11.74 -7.07 -10.15
C LEU A 167 12.96 -6.37 -10.72
N VAL A 168 14.09 -6.45 -10.02
CA VAL A 168 15.35 -5.87 -10.47
C VAL A 168 16.25 -6.99 -11.02
N LEU A 169 16.51 -6.93 -12.32
CA LEU A 169 17.42 -7.82 -13.03
C LEU A 169 18.71 -7.04 -13.30
N ALA A 170 19.79 -7.41 -12.61
CA ALA A 170 21.10 -6.79 -12.78
C ALA A 170 21.95 -7.61 -13.77
N GLY A 171 22.43 -6.96 -14.82
CA GLY A 171 23.40 -7.48 -15.78
C GLY A 171 24.77 -6.83 -15.63
N ARG A 172 25.74 -7.22 -16.47
CA ARG A 172 27.05 -6.56 -16.53
C ARG A 172 26.88 -5.14 -17.09
N GLY A 173 26.84 -4.15 -16.20
CA GLY A 173 26.70 -2.74 -16.58
C GLY A 173 25.29 -2.34 -17.03
N SER A 174 24.29 -3.19 -16.83
CA SER A 174 22.88 -2.87 -17.04
C SER A 174 22.04 -3.22 -15.82
N ARG A 175 20.96 -2.48 -15.60
CA ARG A 175 19.96 -2.75 -14.58
C ARG A 175 18.59 -2.57 -15.18
N LEU A 176 17.83 -3.64 -15.25
CA LEU A 176 16.43 -3.64 -15.68
C LEU A 176 15.54 -3.73 -14.45
N VAL A 177 14.56 -2.84 -14.32
CA VAL A 177 13.56 -2.81 -13.27
C VAL A 177 12.19 -2.99 -13.92
N ILE A 178 11.56 -4.13 -13.65
CA ILE A 178 10.18 -4.40 -14.06
C ILE A 178 9.30 -3.94 -12.90
N GLY A 179 8.65 -2.78 -13.06
CA GLY A 179 7.73 -2.21 -12.09
C GLY A 179 6.32 -2.79 -12.20
N THR A 180 5.36 -2.06 -11.64
CA THR A 180 3.94 -2.44 -11.65
C THR A 180 3.27 -2.16 -12.98
N ASP A 181 3.64 -1.07 -13.65
CA ASP A 181 3.01 -0.54 -14.87
C ASP A 181 4.01 -0.12 -15.97
N ARG A 182 5.30 -0.26 -15.70
CA ARG A 182 6.39 0.14 -16.60
C ARG A 182 7.63 -0.73 -16.42
N VAL A 183 8.45 -0.75 -17.47
CA VAL A 183 9.81 -1.28 -17.46
C VAL A 183 10.78 -0.11 -17.51
N ASP A 184 11.69 -0.03 -16.54
CA ASP A 184 12.78 0.95 -16.53
C ASP A 184 14.11 0.25 -16.67
N TRP A 185 15.08 0.85 -17.35
CA TRP A 185 16.42 0.31 -17.40
C TRP A 185 17.48 1.39 -17.37
N THR A 186 18.63 1.01 -16.83
CA THR A 186 19.83 1.83 -16.85
C THR A 186 20.95 1.04 -17.50
N THR A 187 21.69 1.66 -18.42
CA THR A 187 22.91 1.07 -19.02
C THR A 187 24.11 1.96 -18.77
N ARG A 188 25.29 1.36 -18.60
CA ARG A 188 26.58 2.05 -18.39
C ARG A 188 27.55 1.88 -19.55
N HIS A 189 27.09 1.46 -20.73
CA HIS A 189 27.95 1.41 -21.91
C HIS A 189 28.18 2.84 -22.43
N GLY A 190 29.32 3.43 -22.06
CA GLY A 190 29.73 4.80 -22.45
C GLY A 190 29.18 5.89 -21.54
N ALA A 191 27.85 6.06 -21.50
CA ALA A 191 27.16 7.04 -20.65
C ALA A 191 25.99 6.39 -19.91
N ARG A 192 25.63 6.94 -18.74
CA ARG A 192 24.46 6.46 -17.98
C ARG A 192 23.19 6.90 -18.70
N VAL A 193 22.52 5.96 -19.35
CA VAL A 193 21.19 6.19 -19.94
C VAL A 193 20.14 5.57 -19.02
N ASP A 194 19.28 6.42 -18.45
CA ASP A 194 18.11 6.00 -17.67
C ASP A 194 16.88 6.17 -18.58
N ALA A 195 16.27 5.06 -19.00
CA ALA A 195 15.13 5.05 -19.91
C ALA A 195 14.02 4.13 -19.40
N GLY A 196 12.81 4.29 -19.90
CA GLY A 196 11.68 3.46 -19.50
C GLY A 196 10.49 3.50 -20.43
N VAL A 197 9.70 2.43 -20.40
CA VAL A 197 8.53 2.23 -21.25
C VAL A 197 7.37 1.70 -20.40
N SER A 198 6.22 2.38 -20.45
CA SER A 198 4.98 1.89 -19.84
C SER A 198 4.49 0.63 -20.54
N PHE A 199 3.94 -0.32 -19.78
CA PHE A 199 3.33 -1.54 -20.30
C PHE A 199 2.24 -1.26 -21.34
N ALA A 200 1.53 -0.14 -21.21
CA ALA A 200 0.53 0.30 -22.19
C ALA A 200 1.07 0.57 -23.59
N ARG A 201 2.37 0.82 -23.71
CA ARG A 201 3.03 1.08 -24.99
C ARG A 201 3.75 -0.14 -25.55
N ILE A 202 3.88 -1.22 -24.78
CA ILE A 202 4.57 -2.43 -25.21
C ILE A 202 3.61 -3.28 -26.01
N LEU A 203 3.88 -3.43 -27.30
CA LEU A 203 3.11 -4.25 -28.22
C LEU A 203 3.63 -5.69 -28.24
N ARG A 204 4.95 -5.86 -28.19
CA ARG A 204 5.61 -7.16 -28.28
C ARG A 204 6.94 -7.15 -27.54
N VAL A 205 7.33 -8.30 -26.99
CA VAL A 205 8.65 -8.53 -26.41
C VAL A 205 9.33 -9.69 -27.14
N THR A 206 10.50 -9.45 -27.71
CA THR A 206 11.33 -10.50 -28.33
C THR A 206 12.64 -10.67 -27.58
N ALA A 207 13.16 -11.90 -27.56
CA ALA A 207 14.45 -12.22 -26.96
C ALA A 207 15.52 -12.32 -28.07
N HIS A 208 16.70 -11.77 -27.80
CA HIS A 208 17.92 -11.89 -28.59
C HIS A 208 19.02 -12.48 -27.69
N ALA A 209 20.19 -12.81 -28.24
CA ALA A 209 21.24 -13.53 -27.52
C ALA A 209 21.61 -12.94 -26.14
N HIS A 210 21.68 -11.61 -26.03
CA HIS A 210 22.07 -10.91 -24.79
C HIS A 210 21.19 -9.70 -24.46
N SER A 211 20.03 -9.60 -25.11
CA SER A 211 19.10 -8.49 -24.94
C SER A 211 17.67 -8.92 -25.16
N ILE A 212 16.75 -8.13 -24.62
CA ILE A 212 15.34 -8.17 -25.01
C ILE A 212 15.04 -6.95 -25.88
N ALA A 213 14.20 -7.10 -26.89
CA ALA A 213 13.66 -5.96 -27.61
C ALA A 213 12.20 -5.72 -27.18
N LEU A 214 11.94 -4.51 -26.68
CA LEU A 214 10.61 -4.01 -26.35
C LEU A 214 10.10 -3.24 -27.56
N HIS A 215 9.13 -3.81 -28.28
CA HIS A 215 8.51 -3.18 -29.44
C HIS A 215 7.36 -2.32 -28.98
N THR A 216 7.40 -1.03 -29.31
CA THR A 216 6.36 -0.04 -29.06
C THR A 216 5.88 0.56 -30.38
N ALA A 217 4.79 1.31 -30.36
CA ALA A 217 4.32 2.05 -31.54
C ALA A 217 5.35 3.07 -32.07
N SER A 218 6.27 3.53 -31.20
CA SER A 218 7.31 4.50 -31.55
C SER A 218 8.62 3.86 -32.00
N GLY A 219 8.73 2.53 -32.02
CA GLY A 219 9.95 1.81 -32.41
C GLY A 219 10.30 0.66 -31.47
N SER A 220 11.52 0.13 -31.57
CA SER A 220 12.00 -0.97 -30.74
C SER A 220 13.14 -0.54 -29.84
N TRP A 221 13.05 -0.87 -28.55
CA TRP A 221 14.10 -0.61 -27.56
C TRP A 221 14.85 -1.90 -27.24
N GLN A 222 16.15 -1.94 -27.48
CA GLN A 222 16.99 -3.07 -27.08
C GLN A 222 17.53 -2.85 -25.67
N VAL A 223 17.26 -3.79 -24.78
CA VAL A 223 17.66 -3.74 -23.38
C VAL A 223 18.56 -4.93 -23.06
N PRO A 224 19.83 -4.69 -22.70
CA PRO A 224 20.77 -5.77 -22.39
C PRO A 224 20.41 -6.47 -21.08
N VAL A 225 20.28 -7.79 -21.12
CA VAL A 225 19.89 -8.62 -19.97
C VAL A 225 20.73 -9.90 -19.91
N PRO A 226 21.01 -10.43 -18.71
CA PRO A 226 21.86 -11.62 -18.55
C PRO A 226 21.19 -12.90 -19.08
N ASP A 227 19.88 -13.03 -18.87
CA ASP A 227 19.08 -14.16 -19.37
C ASP A 227 17.85 -13.62 -20.12
N PRO A 228 17.91 -13.54 -21.45
CA PRO A 228 16.84 -12.98 -22.26
C PRO A 228 15.60 -13.89 -22.31
N ALA A 229 15.77 -15.20 -22.16
CA ALA A 229 14.67 -16.16 -22.18
C ALA A 229 13.83 -16.06 -20.90
N ALA A 230 14.47 -16.11 -19.73
CA ALA A 230 13.78 -15.95 -18.45
C ALA A 230 13.18 -14.55 -18.30
N THR A 231 13.91 -13.50 -18.74
CA THR A 231 13.40 -12.13 -18.70
C THR A 231 12.17 -11.95 -19.59
N ARG A 232 12.16 -12.53 -20.80
CA ARG A 232 10.99 -12.51 -21.69
C ARG A 232 9.80 -13.21 -21.06
N ALA A 233 10.00 -14.40 -20.46
CA ALA A 233 8.92 -15.13 -19.79
C ALA A 233 8.32 -14.33 -18.63
N LEU A 234 9.17 -13.73 -17.79
CA LEU A 234 8.76 -12.82 -16.70
C LEU A 234 7.95 -11.62 -17.20
N LEU A 235 8.46 -10.92 -18.22
CA LEU A 235 7.80 -9.75 -18.79
C LEU A 235 6.46 -10.12 -19.43
N HIS A 236 6.40 -11.24 -20.14
CA HIS A 236 5.15 -11.69 -20.75
C HIS A 236 4.09 -11.96 -19.67
N ARG A 237 4.44 -12.73 -18.63
CA ARG A 237 3.54 -12.97 -17.50
C ARG A 237 3.12 -11.68 -16.80
N ARG A 238 4.04 -10.73 -16.65
CA ARG A 238 3.77 -9.41 -16.06
C ARG A 238 2.82 -8.56 -16.89
N LEU A 239 2.98 -8.54 -18.21
CA LEU A 239 2.10 -7.82 -19.11
C LEU A 239 0.68 -8.40 -19.09
N THR A 240 0.55 -9.72 -19.11
CA THR A 240 -0.76 -10.41 -18.99
C THR A 240 -1.44 -10.06 -17.67
N TRP A 241 -0.74 -10.22 -16.55
CA TRP A 241 -1.26 -9.89 -15.22
C TRP A 241 -1.70 -8.42 -15.11
N TRP A 242 -0.90 -7.50 -15.66
CA TRP A 242 -1.24 -6.08 -15.64
C TRP A 242 -2.46 -5.76 -16.53
N ALA A 243 -2.59 -6.41 -17.68
CA ALA A 243 -3.76 -6.24 -18.55
C ALA A 243 -5.04 -6.77 -17.88
N GLU A 244 -4.99 -7.94 -17.26
CA GLU A 244 -6.09 -8.51 -16.46
C GLU A 244 -6.48 -7.56 -15.32
N ARG A 245 -5.50 -7.06 -14.58
CA ARG A 245 -5.74 -6.12 -13.48
C ARG A 245 -6.41 -4.84 -13.97
N ARG A 246 -5.92 -4.25 -15.06
CA ARG A 246 -6.50 -3.04 -15.64
C ARG A 246 -7.94 -3.28 -16.09
N ASN A 247 -8.21 -4.41 -16.74
CA ASN A 247 -9.57 -4.75 -17.18
C ASN A 247 -10.50 -4.94 -15.97
N ALA A 248 -10.04 -5.59 -14.91
CA ALA A 248 -10.81 -5.73 -13.68
C ALA A 248 -11.07 -4.38 -12.98
N GLU A 249 -10.11 -3.45 -13.01
CA GLU A 249 -10.32 -2.09 -12.50
C GLU A 249 -11.35 -1.31 -13.35
N ALA A 250 -11.30 -1.45 -14.67
CA ALA A 250 -12.28 -0.84 -15.57
C ALA A 250 -13.69 -1.42 -15.39
N GLU A 251 -13.81 -2.74 -15.22
CA GLU A 251 -15.13 -3.38 -15.01
C GLU A 251 -15.72 -2.96 -13.66
N ARG A 252 -14.89 -2.88 -12.60
CA ARG A 252 -15.34 -2.33 -11.31
C ARG A 252 -15.81 -0.88 -11.42
N GLU A 253 -15.12 -0.05 -12.21
CA GLU A 253 -15.56 1.34 -12.43
C GLU A 253 -16.89 1.41 -13.16
N LYS A 254 -17.06 0.57 -14.20
CA LYS A 254 -18.32 0.44 -14.93
C LYS A 254 -19.46 -0.03 -14.01
N ASP A 255 -19.24 -1.05 -13.19
CA ASP A 255 -20.23 -1.55 -12.24
C ASP A 255 -20.63 -0.48 -11.23
N ARG A 256 -19.65 0.28 -10.71
CA ARG A 256 -19.90 1.43 -9.82
C ARG A 256 -20.72 2.52 -10.50
N TYR A 257 -20.40 2.85 -11.74
CA TYR A 257 -21.17 3.82 -12.52
C TYR A 257 -22.62 3.35 -12.73
N LEU A 258 -22.82 2.08 -13.10
CA LEU A 258 -24.16 1.51 -13.28
C LEU A 258 -24.95 1.43 -11.97
N ASP A 259 -24.29 1.20 -10.84
CA ASP A 259 -24.92 1.29 -9.51
C ASP A 259 -25.37 2.73 -9.21
N LEU A 260 -24.52 3.73 -9.46
CA LEU A 260 -24.87 5.14 -9.29
C LEU A 260 -26.05 5.53 -10.18
N VAL A 261 -26.04 5.17 -11.46
CA VAL A 261 -27.15 5.45 -12.38
C VAL A 261 -28.44 4.80 -11.89
N ARG A 262 -28.40 3.56 -11.39
CA ARG A 262 -29.57 2.89 -10.79
C ARG A 262 -30.09 3.63 -9.56
N ARG A 263 -29.21 4.09 -8.66
CA ARG A 263 -29.61 4.88 -7.49
C ARG A 263 -30.26 6.20 -7.89
N LEU A 264 -29.70 6.91 -8.87
CA LEU A 264 -30.25 8.16 -9.37
C LEU A 264 -31.60 7.98 -10.09
N ALA A 265 -31.80 6.85 -10.79
CA ALA A 265 -33.09 6.53 -11.40
C ALA A 265 -34.19 6.24 -10.36
N ALA A 266 -33.83 5.79 -9.17
CA ALA A 266 -34.77 5.53 -8.07
C ALA A 266 -35.11 6.78 -7.25
N VAL A 267 -34.42 7.91 -7.46
CA VAL A 267 -34.71 9.17 -6.75
C VAL A 267 -35.99 9.79 -7.30
N SER A 268 -36.92 10.08 -6.40
CA SER A 268 -38.14 10.82 -6.69
C SER A 268 -38.40 11.86 -5.61
N GLY A 269 -38.71 13.09 -6.02
CA GLY A 269 -39.13 14.14 -5.10
C GLY A 269 -40.64 14.17 -4.97
N GLU A 270 -41.13 14.32 -3.75
CA GLU A 270 -42.56 14.40 -3.47
C GLU A 270 -42.88 15.66 -2.67
N ALA A 271 -44.01 16.29 -2.98
CA ALA A 271 -44.52 17.40 -2.19
C ALA A 271 -46.05 17.42 -2.20
N ALA A 272 -46.63 17.74 -1.04
CA ALA A 272 -48.06 17.90 -0.87
C ALA A 272 -48.40 19.26 -0.24
N SER A 273 -49.46 19.91 -0.73
CA SER A 273 -49.99 21.17 -0.19
C SER A 273 -51.45 21.35 -0.61
N GLY A 274 -52.32 21.76 0.33
CA GLY A 274 -53.70 22.13 0.00
C GLY A 274 -54.56 21.02 -0.62
N GLY A 275 -54.19 19.75 -0.45
CA GLY A 275 -54.87 18.62 -1.09
C GLY A 275 -54.32 18.23 -2.47
N VAL A 276 -53.29 18.92 -2.97
CA VAL A 276 -52.51 18.55 -4.16
C VAL A 276 -51.23 17.84 -3.74
N SER A 277 -50.97 16.65 -4.26
CA SER A 277 -49.69 15.94 -4.14
C SER A 277 -49.06 15.78 -5.51
N VAL A 278 -47.76 16.04 -5.62
CA VAL A 278 -46.98 15.92 -6.86
C VAL A 278 -45.76 15.08 -6.59
N SER A 279 -45.51 14.09 -7.45
CA SER A 279 -44.24 13.38 -7.52
C SER A 279 -43.49 13.74 -8.81
N VAL A 280 -42.18 13.88 -8.69
CA VAL A 280 -41.27 14.12 -9.82
C VAL A 280 -40.11 13.14 -9.78
N ASP A 281 -39.58 12.77 -10.94
CA ASP A 281 -38.37 11.97 -11.03
C ASP A 281 -37.10 12.80 -10.77
N SER A 282 -35.94 12.15 -10.85
CA SER A 282 -34.63 12.78 -10.68
C SER A 282 -34.28 13.82 -11.75
N THR A 283 -35.00 13.87 -12.88
CA THR A 283 -34.86 14.92 -13.91
C THR A 283 -35.79 16.11 -13.65
N GLY A 284 -36.70 15.99 -12.68
CA GLY A 284 -37.71 16.99 -12.36
C GLY A 284 -38.93 16.93 -13.27
N VAL A 285 -39.10 15.84 -14.03
CA VAL A 285 -40.30 15.55 -14.80
C VAL A 285 -41.37 15.00 -13.87
N THR A 286 -42.59 15.51 -14.00
CA THR A 286 -43.72 15.09 -13.16
C THR A 286 -44.17 13.69 -13.53
N THR A 287 -44.08 12.76 -12.59
CA THR A 287 -44.47 11.35 -12.75
C THR A 287 -45.84 11.06 -12.20
N GLY A 288 -46.34 11.88 -11.27
CA GLY A 288 -47.66 11.70 -10.66
C GLY A 288 -48.20 13.00 -10.10
N ILE A 289 -49.52 13.18 -10.23
CA ILE A 289 -50.29 14.25 -9.60
C ILE A 289 -51.52 13.60 -8.98
N ALA A 290 -51.73 13.81 -7.69
CA ALA A 290 -52.92 13.38 -6.98
C ALA A 290 -53.65 14.60 -6.41
N LEU A 291 -54.95 14.68 -6.64
CA LEU A 291 -55.83 15.75 -6.14
C LEU A 291 -56.82 15.13 -5.17
N SER A 292 -56.88 15.66 -3.95
CA SER A 292 -57.86 15.21 -2.96
C SER A 292 -59.27 15.75 -3.27
N PRO A 293 -60.34 15.15 -2.73
CA PRO A 293 -61.69 15.69 -2.94
C PRO A 293 -61.88 17.14 -2.49
N ALA A 294 -61.05 17.60 -1.53
CA ALA A 294 -61.10 18.96 -0.98
C ALA A 294 -60.77 20.05 -2.02
N VAL A 295 -60.06 19.72 -3.09
CA VAL A 295 -59.66 20.71 -4.11
C VAL A 295 -60.79 21.09 -5.07
N ARG A 296 -61.93 20.37 -5.04
CA ARG A 296 -63.09 20.61 -5.94
C ARG A 296 -63.79 21.96 -5.70
N GLY A 297 -63.63 22.54 -4.51
CA GLY A 297 -64.24 23.82 -4.14
C GLY A 297 -63.29 25.02 -4.27
N LEU A 298 -62.05 24.82 -4.69
CA LEU A 298 -61.08 25.91 -4.83
C LEU A 298 -61.26 26.65 -6.15
N GLU A 299 -60.98 27.95 -6.12
CA GLU A 299 -60.90 28.75 -7.35
C GLU A 299 -59.76 28.23 -8.26
N PRO A 300 -59.95 28.18 -9.58
CA PRO A 300 -58.96 27.64 -10.52
C PRO A 300 -57.57 28.28 -10.41
N GLU A 301 -57.52 29.59 -10.15
CA GLU A 301 -56.28 30.35 -9.98
C GLU A 301 -55.51 29.90 -8.72
N LEU A 302 -56.24 29.67 -7.63
CA LEU A 302 -55.68 29.18 -6.37
C LEU A 302 -55.16 27.75 -6.52
N LEU A 303 -55.91 26.88 -7.21
CA LEU A 303 -55.49 25.51 -7.50
C LEU A 303 -54.22 25.49 -8.38
N ALA A 304 -54.15 26.31 -9.42
CA ALA A 304 -52.97 26.41 -10.27
C ALA A 304 -51.74 26.90 -9.49
N ALA A 305 -51.92 27.92 -8.63
CA ALA A 305 -50.86 28.41 -7.76
C ALA A 305 -50.36 27.31 -6.79
N GLN A 306 -51.27 26.56 -6.17
CA GLN A 306 -50.94 25.44 -5.28
C GLN A 306 -50.22 24.31 -6.01
N LEU A 307 -50.67 23.95 -7.22
CA LEU A 307 -50.02 22.93 -8.05
C LEU A 307 -48.59 23.35 -8.42
N MET A 308 -48.39 24.58 -8.87
CA MET A 308 -47.06 25.08 -9.25
C MET A 308 -46.11 25.19 -8.05
N ASP A 309 -46.62 25.50 -6.86
CA ASP A 309 -45.84 25.49 -5.62
C ASP A 309 -45.45 24.05 -5.21
N CYS A 310 -46.38 23.08 -5.30
CA CYS A 310 -46.09 21.67 -5.09
C CYS A 310 -45.04 21.13 -6.08
N VAL A 311 -45.17 21.42 -7.38
CA VAL A 311 -44.18 21.03 -8.39
C VAL A 311 -42.79 21.60 -8.05
N ARG A 312 -42.72 22.86 -7.62
CA ARG A 312 -41.46 23.51 -7.25
C ARG A 312 -40.83 22.84 -6.02
N LYS A 313 -41.63 22.54 -5.00
CA LYS A 313 -41.19 21.83 -3.79
C LYS A 313 -40.73 20.41 -4.10
N ALA A 314 -41.49 19.65 -4.88
CA ALA A 314 -41.13 18.30 -5.31
C ALA A 314 -39.81 18.30 -6.10
N ARG A 315 -39.62 19.26 -7.02
CA ARG A 315 -38.35 19.44 -7.75
C ARG A 315 -37.18 19.81 -6.84
N ALA A 316 -37.40 20.67 -5.85
CA ALA A 316 -36.36 21.02 -4.87
C ALA A 316 -35.99 19.80 -4.01
N ASP A 317 -36.98 18.97 -3.66
CA ASP A 317 -36.76 17.73 -2.93
C ASP A 317 -35.97 16.69 -3.74
N ALA A 318 -36.39 16.41 -4.98
CA ALA A 318 -35.66 15.53 -5.89
C ALA A 318 -34.21 15.96 -6.08
N ARG A 319 -33.94 17.27 -6.21
CA ARG A 319 -32.58 17.81 -6.34
C ARG A 319 -31.73 17.55 -5.09
N ARG A 320 -32.30 17.72 -3.89
CA ARG A 320 -31.59 17.41 -2.63
C ARG A 320 -31.25 15.92 -2.56
N GLN A 321 -32.21 15.05 -2.85
CA GLN A 321 -31.99 13.60 -2.85
C GLN A 321 -30.92 13.17 -3.89
N VAL A 322 -30.90 13.77 -5.09
CA VAL A 322 -29.84 13.54 -6.08
C VAL A 322 -28.47 13.98 -5.54
N GLN A 323 -28.39 15.16 -4.92
CA GLN A 323 -27.14 15.66 -4.33
C GLN A 323 -26.63 14.71 -3.24
N ASP A 324 -27.51 14.27 -2.34
CA ASP A 324 -27.18 13.33 -1.27
C ASP A 324 -26.71 11.98 -1.84
N ALA A 325 -27.35 11.47 -2.89
CA ALA A 325 -26.94 10.22 -3.54
C ALA A 325 -25.55 10.31 -4.19
N VAL A 326 -25.23 11.44 -4.84
CA VAL A 326 -23.90 11.66 -5.45
C VAL A 326 -22.81 11.83 -4.39
N LEU A 327 -23.08 12.60 -3.34
CA LEU A 327 -22.14 12.81 -2.24
C LEU A 327 -21.87 11.51 -1.48
N GLY A 328 -22.92 10.74 -1.16
CA GLY A 328 -22.77 9.42 -0.54
C GLY A 328 -21.91 8.46 -1.37
N HIS A 329 -22.06 8.47 -2.69
CA HIS A 329 -21.22 7.66 -3.57
C HIS A 329 -19.74 8.11 -3.58
N ALA A 330 -19.47 9.41 -3.46
CA ALA A 330 -18.10 9.93 -3.38
C ALA A 330 -17.42 9.54 -2.07
N ASP A 331 -18.15 9.58 -0.95
CA ASP A 331 -17.65 9.19 0.37
C ASP A 331 -17.35 7.69 0.45
N ASP A 332 -18.22 6.84 -0.12
CA ASP A 332 -17.97 5.40 -0.28
C ASP A 332 -16.66 5.15 -1.04
N ARG A 333 -16.39 5.96 -2.07
CA ARG A 333 -15.16 5.87 -2.88
C ARG A 333 -13.90 6.21 -2.08
N VAL A 334 -13.97 7.22 -1.20
CA VAL A 334 -12.86 7.60 -0.32
C VAL A 334 -12.66 6.54 0.76
N ALA A 335 -13.74 6.01 1.34
CA ALA A 335 -13.68 4.95 2.34
C ALA A 335 -13.09 3.65 1.78
N GLU A 336 -13.40 3.29 0.53
CA GLU A 336 -12.82 2.13 -0.16
C GLU A 336 -11.33 2.33 -0.45
N ALA A 337 -10.91 3.52 -0.86
CA ALA A 337 -9.50 3.82 -1.16
C ALA A 337 -8.57 3.80 0.08
N ILE A 338 -9.12 3.99 1.28
CA ILE A 338 -8.37 4.00 2.54
C ILE A 338 -8.23 2.59 3.15
N ARG A 339 -9.07 1.62 2.73
CA ARG A 339 -9.04 0.23 3.22
C ARG A 339 -7.97 -0.62 2.54
#